data_AF-A0AAW5AZB5-F1
#
_entry.id   AF-A0AAW5AZB5-F1
#
_cell.length_a   1.000
_cell.length_b   1.000
_cell.length_c   1.000
_cell.angle_alpha   90.00
_cell.angle_beta   90.00
_cell.angle_gamma   90.00
#
_symmetry.space_group_name_H-M   'P 1'
#
loop_
_entity.id
_entity.type
_entity.pdbx_description
1 polymer ?
#
loop_
_entity_poly.entity_id
_entity_poly.type
_entity_poly.pdbx_seq_one_letter_code
_entity_poly.pdbx_strand_id
1 'polypeptide(L)'
;MRNEIMTLTELTKNGVKVARLAGNRDLNEKAVKAKMKSMREYGQLVPAIIVDASTAIKDGLKVVDFTTGEEIKDGNNYVVLLDANHRYSAHLRLLEENKKIEPEKQYEREFYFMYSLNPSVSIEKTLAEINIATTPWKGADYVKGVKMMVEEDLPTLDFVSDLTTMGYSLDAASKWATFGSKISKAVLVRAISGNIDEVLRKSNTISRGRTLVEAARKSFSAEFLKSRTLIDWIIGKYEDTDDSEKSTFTNNMNHFLANVQRENTEKIEKAKGTRGGKPKETIIYEELNILWKKHMEENYN
;
A
#
# COMPACT_ATOMS: atom_id res chain seq x y z
N MET A 1 2.58 14.15 33.75
CA MET A 1 2.63 13.31 32.54
C MET A 1 3.82 12.38 32.68
N ARG A 2 3.62 11.05 32.70
CA ARG A 2 4.72 10.07 32.71
C ARG A 2 5.21 9.92 31.26
N ASN A 3 6.10 10.80 30.82
CA ASN A 3 6.62 10.83 29.44
C ASN A 3 7.87 9.97 29.30
N GLU A 4 7.83 8.75 29.84
CA GLU A 4 8.96 7.84 29.87
C GLU A 4 8.68 6.62 28.97
N ILE A 5 9.69 6.22 28.22
CA ILE A 5 9.70 4.93 27.52
C ILE A 5 10.16 3.89 28.54
N MET A 6 9.39 2.81 28.69
CA MET A 6 9.68 1.70 29.59
C MET A 6 9.90 0.42 28.81
N THR A 7 10.59 -0.54 29.41
CA THR A 7 10.86 -1.86 28.84
C THR A 7 9.97 -2.94 29.46
N LEU A 8 9.80 -4.07 28.76
CA LEU A 8 9.09 -5.24 29.30
C LEU A 8 9.82 -5.80 30.52
N THR A 9 11.15 -5.79 30.47
CA THR A 9 12.00 -6.17 31.61
C THR A 9 11.73 -5.31 32.85
N GLU A 10 11.62 -3.98 32.70
CA GLU A 10 11.29 -3.08 33.82
C GLU A 10 9.87 -3.32 34.36
N LEU A 11 8.87 -3.43 33.47
CA LEU A 11 7.50 -3.74 33.89
C LEU A 11 7.44 -5.06 34.67
N THR A 12 8.09 -6.10 34.16
CA THR A 12 8.12 -7.43 34.78
C THR A 12 8.83 -7.40 36.14
N LYS A 13 9.95 -6.69 36.27
CA LYS A 13 10.67 -6.50 37.56
C LYS A 13 9.80 -5.81 38.60
N ASN A 14 8.91 -4.91 38.18
CA ASN A 14 7.97 -4.21 39.04
C ASN A 14 6.67 -5.02 39.28
N GLY A 15 6.59 -6.27 38.82
CA GLY A 15 5.40 -7.12 38.97
C GLY A 15 4.23 -6.72 38.08
N VAL A 16 4.45 -5.84 37.09
CA VAL A 16 3.42 -5.37 36.16
C VAL A 16 3.32 -6.31 34.96
N LYS A 17 2.10 -6.74 34.67
CA LYS A 17 1.74 -7.60 33.55
C LYS A 17 1.06 -6.82 32.43
N VAL A 18 0.98 -7.42 31.25
CA VAL A 18 0.41 -6.81 30.06
C VAL A 18 -0.95 -7.43 29.74
N ALA A 19 -1.94 -6.57 29.57
CA ALA A 19 -3.32 -6.90 29.21
C ALA A 19 -3.70 -6.25 27.87
N ARG A 20 -4.88 -6.60 27.36
CA ARG A 20 -5.52 -5.96 26.20
C ARG A 20 -7.01 -5.73 26.46
N LEU A 21 -7.60 -4.82 25.71
CA LEU A 21 -9.05 -4.67 25.66
C LEU A 21 -9.68 -5.84 24.89
N ALA A 22 -10.71 -6.46 25.45
CA ALA A 22 -11.44 -7.56 24.80
C ALA A 22 -12.09 -7.11 23.48
N GLY A 23 -12.54 -5.85 23.39
CA GLY A 23 -13.14 -5.28 22.19
C GLY A 23 -12.14 -4.82 21.11
N ASN A 24 -10.82 -4.96 21.33
CA ASN A 24 -9.82 -4.60 20.32
C ASN A 24 -9.66 -5.71 19.26
N ARG A 25 -9.11 -5.37 18.09
CA ARG A 25 -8.94 -6.27 16.94
C ARG A 25 -8.28 -7.60 17.33
N ASP A 26 -8.81 -8.69 16.79
CA ASP A 26 -8.23 -10.02 16.96
C ASP A 26 -6.80 -10.13 16.44
N LEU A 27 -6.04 -11.04 17.07
CA LEU A 27 -4.73 -11.40 16.57
C LEU A 27 -4.88 -12.15 15.25
N ASN A 28 -4.20 -11.66 14.22
CA ASN A 28 -4.18 -12.30 12.91
C ASN A 28 -2.84 -12.99 12.73
N GLU A 29 -2.86 -14.30 12.51
CA GLU A 29 -1.65 -15.13 12.45
C GLU A 29 -0.65 -14.68 11.38
N LYS A 30 -1.15 -14.30 10.19
CA LYS A 30 -0.31 -13.79 9.09
C LYS A 30 0.34 -12.45 9.48
N ALA A 31 -0.40 -11.57 10.14
CA ALA A 31 0.13 -10.30 10.63
C ALA A 31 1.19 -10.50 11.72
N VAL A 32 0.96 -11.42 12.67
CA VAL A 32 1.93 -11.75 13.73
C VAL A 32 3.23 -12.28 13.10
N LYS A 33 3.15 -13.26 12.20
CA LYS A 33 4.33 -13.79 11.49
C LYS A 33 5.10 -12.71 10.72
N ALA A 34 4.40 -11.80 10.05
CA ALA A 34 5.04 -10.67 9.38
C ALA A 34 5.75 -9.73 10.38
N LYS A 35 5.16 -9.49 11.56
CA LYS A 35 5.82 -8.72 12.63
C LYS A 35 6.99 -9.46 13.25
N MET A 36 6.95 -10.79 13.39
CA MET A 36 8.10 -11.58 13.85
C MET A 36 9.31 -11.39 12.93
N LYS A 37 9.13 -11.50 11.61
CA LYS A 37 10.20 -11.23 10.63
C LYS A 37 10.76 -9.81 10.79
N SER A 38 9.88 -8.81 10.82
CA SER A 38 10.26 -7.41 10.97
C SER A 38 11.01 -7.13 12.28
N MET A 39 10.61 -7.76 13.38
CA MET A 39 11.24 -7.55 14.68
C MET A 39 12.60 -8.23 14.81
N ARG A 40 12.82 -9.38 14.17
CA ARG A 40 14.15 -9.99 14.07
C ARG A 40 15.12 -9.05 13.35
N GLU A 41 14.68 -8.54 12.19
CA GLU A 41 15.52 -7.74 11.30
C GLU A 41 15.76 -6.31 11.83
N TYR A 42 14.69 -5.60 12.22
CA TYR A 42 14.75 -4.16 12.51
C TYR A 42 14.48 -3.82 13.99
N GLY A 43 14.13 -4.80 14.82
CA GLY A 43 13.66 -4.55 16.18
C GLY A 43 12.32 -3.80 16.22
N GLN A 44 12.04 -3.18 17.36
CA GLN A 44 10.85 -2.35 17.51
C GLN A 44 11.16 -0.90 17.12
N LEU A 45 10.52 -0.43 16.04
CA LEU A 45 10.73 0.93 15.52
C LEU A 45 9.86 2.01 16.18
N VAL A 46 8.79 1.62 16.88
CA VAL A 46 7.87 2.55 17.57
C VAL A 46 7.43 1.89 18.89
N PRO A 47 7.50 2.57 20.05
CA PRO A 47 6.98 2.03 21.31
C PRO A 47 5.50 1.63 21.22
N ALA A 48 5.09 0.67 22.04
CA ALA A 48 3.68 0.32 22.19
C ALA A 48 2.99 1.34 23.09
N ILE A 49 1.73 1.68 22.79
CA ILE A 49 0.97 2.64 23.60
C ILE A 49 0.15 1.88 24.64
N ILE A 50 0.31 2.26 25.91
CA ILE A 50 -0.37 1.65 27.05
C ILE A 50 -1.12 2.65 27.93
N VAL A 51 -2.05 2.13 28.73
CA VAL A 51 -2.73 2.83 29.84
C VAL A 51 -2.80 1.91 31.05
N ASP A 52 -3.06 2.45 32.23
CA ASP A 52 -3.27 1.63 33.43
C ASP A 52 -4.57 0.81 33.30
N ALA A 53 -4.52 -0.48 33.65
CA ALA A 53 -5.70 -1.34 33.57
C ALA A 53 -6.80 -0.91 34.55
N SER A 54 -6.44 -0.40 35.73
CA SER A 54 -7.40 0.11 36.70
C SER A 54 -8.23 1.26 36.12
N THR A 55 -7.63 2.13 35.28
CA THR A 55 -8.34 3.20 34.59
C THR A 55 -9.31 2.62 33.55
N ALA A 56 -8.85 1.68 32.72
CA ALA A 56 -9.71 1.02 31.73
C ALA A 56 -10.93 0.32 32.36
N ILE A 57 -10.71 -0.39 33.47
CA ILE A 57 -11.79 -1.06 34.21
C ILE A 57 -12.75 -0.04 34.83
N LYS A 58 -12.24 1.05 35.39
CA LYS A 58 -13.06 2.15 35.94
C LYS A 58 -13.93 2.80 34.87
N ASP A 59 -13.42 2.90 33.64
CA ASP A 59 -14.15 3.41 32.47
C ASP A 59 -15.15 2.38 31.90
N GLY A 60 -15.31 1.21 32.56
CA GLY A 60 -16.27 0.18 32.17
C GLY A 60 -15.79 -0.74 31.05
N LEU A 61 -14.50 -0.70 30.70
CA LEU A 61 -13.94 -1.51 29.62
C LEU A 61 -13.59 -2.91 30.11
N LYS A 62 -13.92 -3.91 29.28
CA LYS A 62 -13.52 -5.29 29.53
C LYS A 62 -12.04 -5.50 29.19
N VAL A 63 -11.24 -5.74 30.22
CA VAL A 63 -9.79 -6.00 30.14
C VAL A 63 -9.53 -7.51 30.30
N VAL A 64 -8.65 -8.05 29.47
CA VAL A 64 -8.23 -9.46 29.53
C VAL A 64 -6.70 -9.58 29.55
N ASP A 65 -6.18 -10.58 30.25
CA ASP A 65 -4.75 -10.91 30.21
C ASP A 65 -4.34 -11.20 28.76
N PHE A 66 -3.18 -10.66 28.35
CA PHE A 66 -2.79 -10.76 26.94
C PHE A 66 -2.49 -12.20 26.51
N THR A 67 -1.99 -13.04 27.43
CA THR A 67 -1.53 -14.39 27.15
C THR A 67 -2.65 -15.41 27.35
N THR A 68 -3.36 -15.34 28.48
CA THR A 68 -4.39 -16.34 28.83
C THR A 68 -5.77 -15.99 28.25
N GLY A 69 -6.02 -14.70 27.97
CA GLY A 69 -7.34 -14.21 27.55
C GLY A 69 -8.36 -14.17 28.69
N GLU A 70 -7.96 -14.44 29.92
CA GLU A 70 -8.82 -14.39 31.10
C GLU A 70 -9.18 -12.95 31.47
N GLU A 71 -10.42 -12.73 31.92
CA GLU A 71 -10.90 -11.41 32.29
C GLU A 71 -10.26 -10.93 33.60
N ILE A 72 -9.79 -9.68 33.60
CA ILE A 72 -9.14 -9.04 34.74
C ILE A 72 -10.15 -8.11 35.43
N LYS A 73 -10.37 -8.35 36.73
CA LYS A 73 -11.26 -7.53 37.57
C LYS A 73 -10.51 -6.51 38.44
N ASP A 74 -9.26 -6.81 38.82
CA ASP A 74 -8.36 -5.90 39.52
C ASP A 74 -7.16 -5.56 38.62
N GLY A 75 -7.04 -4.27 38.28
CA GLY A 75 -6.04 -3.75 37.35
C GLY A 75 -4.74 -3.28 37.99
N ASN A 76 -4.55 -3.39 39.32
CA ASN A 76 -3.44 -2.75 40.04
C ASN A 76 -2.04 -3.12 39.51
N ASN A 77 -1.87 -4.33 38.98
CA ASN A 77 -0.60 -4.81 38.43
C ASN A 77 -0.66 -5.05 36.91
N TYR A 78 -1.53 -4.34 36.20
CA TYR A 78 -1.67 -4.49 34.75
C TYR A 78 -1.62 -3.15 34.03
N VAL A 79 -0.97 -3.18 32.87
CA VAL A 79 -1.11 -2.15 31.83
C VAL A 79 -1.84 -2.74 30.64
N VAL A 80 -2.65 -1.92 29.96
CA VAL A 80 -3.46 -2.32 28.80
C VAL A 80 -2.82 -1.79 27.53
N LEU A 81 -2.53 -2.67 26.58
CA LEU A 81 -2.10 -2.32 25.23
C LEU A 81 -3.25 -1.73 24.42
N LEU A 82 -3.08 -0.47 24.01
CA LEU A 82 -3.95 0.21 23.04
C LEU A 82 -3.43 0.04 21.60
N ASP A 83 -2.11 0.16 21.42
CA ASP A 83 -1.42 -0.14 20.16
C ASP A 83 -0.55 -1.40 20.29
N ALA A 84 -0.16 -1.97 19.14
CA ALA A 84 0.90 -2.96 19.03
C ALA A 84 0.59 -4.39 19.50
N ASN A 85 -0.68 -4.80 19.62
CA ASN A 85 -1.06 -6.19 19.95
C ASN A 85 -0.33 -7.23 19.10
N HIS A 86 -0.30 -7.10 17.77
CA HIS A 86 0.40 -8.06 16.91
C HIS A 86 1.93 -8.03 17.10
N ARG A 87 2.51 -6.88 17.46
CA ARG A 87 3.95 -6.76 17.74
C ARG A 87 4.31 -7.39 19.09
N TYR A 88 3.50 -7.16 20.12
CA TYR A 88 3.71 -7.78 21.41
C TYR A 88 3.54 -9.31 21.34
N SER A 89 2.52 -9.78 20.61
CA SER A 89 2.39 -11.22 20.33
C SER A 89 3.59 -11.78 19.56
N ALA A 90 4.10 -11.06 18.56
CA ALA A 90 5.30 -11.45 17.83
C ALA A 90 6.53 -11.54 18.76
N HIS A 91 6.73 -10.54 19.62
CA HIS A 91 7.82 -10.53 20.60
C HIS A 91 7.78 -11.75 21.53
N LEU A 92 6.63 -12.06 22.14
CA LEU A 92 6.48 -13.22 23.02
C LEU A 92 6.76 -14.54 22.29
N ARG A 93 6.29 -14.68 21.05
CA ARG A 93 6.55 -15.89 20.25
C ARG A 93 8.01 -16.03 19.86
N LEU A 94 8.72 -14.92 19.59
CA LEU A 94 10.15 -14.93 19.32
C LEU A 94 10.95 -15.40 20.54
N LEU A 95 10.59 -14.93 21.74
CA LEU A 95 11.19 -15.39 23.00
C LEU A 95 10.90 -16.88 23.27
N GLU A 96 9.70 -17.36 22.92
CA GLU A 96 9.36 -18.78 23.02
C GLU A 96 10.15 -19.63 22.01
N GLU A 97 10.35 -19.13 20.78
CA GLU A 97 11.17 -19.78 19.76
C GLU A 97 12.64 -19.90 20.17
N ASN A 98 13.18 -18.95 20.94
CA ASN A 98 14.55 -19.00 21.44
C ASN A 98 14.85 -20.28 22.23
N LYS A 99 13.86 -20.84 22.93
CA LYS A 99 14.02 -22.09 23.70
C LYS A 99 14.34 -23.31 22.84
N LYS A 100 14.20 -23.20 21.52
CA LYS A 100 14.32 -24.32 20.55
C LYS A 100 15.46 -24.12 19.54
N ILE A 101 16.21 -23.02 19.63
CA ILE A 101 17.25 -22.68 18.67
C ILE A 101 18.58 -22.35 19.38
N GLU A 102 19.67 -22.55 18.64
CA GLU A 102 21.03 -22.26 19.09
C GLU A 102 21.20 -20.79 19.52
N PRO A 103 21.99 -20.51 20.59
CA PRO A 103 22.15 -19.16 21.14
C PRO A 103 22.45 -18.07 20.09
N GLU A 104 23.30 -18.38 19.11
CA GLU A 104 23.74 -17.43 18.08
C GLU A 104 22.61 -17.00 17.13
N LYS A 105 21.49 -17.73 17.12
CA LYS A 105 20.30 -17.45 16.29
C LYS A 105 19.14 -16.87 17.10
N GLN A 106 19.32 -16.67 18.40
CA GLN A 106 18.27 -16.20 19.30
C GLN A 106 17.91 -14.73 19.02
N TYR A 107 16.63 -14.43 19.23
CA TYR A 107 16.13 -13.06 19.25
C TYR A 107 16.42 -12.45 20.62
N GLU A 108 17.36 -11.52 20.69
CA GLU A 108 17.82 -10.90 21.94
C GLU A 108 17.49 -9.39 21.99
N ARG A 109 16.23 -9.02 21.71
CA ARG A 109 15.81 -7.60 21.76
C ARG A 109 14.70 -7.38 22.75
N GLU A 110 14.74 -6.22 23.39
CA GLU A 110 13.75 -5.74 24.35
C GLU A 110 12.42 -5.31 23.69
N PHE A 111 11.35 -5.15 24.49
CA PHE A 111 10.09 -4.56 24.05
C PHE A 111 9.77 -3.29 24.83
N TYR A 112 9.47 -2.22 24.12
CA TYR A 112 9.32 -0.86 24.63
C TYR A 112 7.86 -0.40 24.62
N PHE A 113 7.48 0.29 25.69
CA PHE A 113 6.16 0.86 25.92
C PHE A 113 6.26 2.35 26.20
N MET A 114 5.18 3.07 25.94
CA MET A 114 4.96 4.44 26.37
C MET A 114 3.52 4.60 26.82
N TYR A 115 3.28 5.42 27.82
CA TYR A 115 1.92 5.77 28.21
C TYR A 115 1.24 6.64 27.15
N SER A 116 -0.10 6.54 27.05
CA SER A 116 -0.90 7.48 26.25
C SER A 116 -0.54 8.92 26.60
N LEU A 117 -0.19 9.71 25.58
CA LEU A 117 0.32 11.07 25.76
C LEU A 117 -0.77 12.09 26.10
N ASN A 118 -2.04 11.76 25.83
CA ASN A 118 -3.14 12.68 26.08
C ASN A 118 -4.18 12.05 27.05
N PRO A 119 -4.03 12.27 28.37
CA PRO A 119 -4.93 11.69 29.36
C PRO A 119 -6.33 12.32 29.37
N SER A 120 -6.57 13.41 28.64
CA SER A 120 -7.90 14.03 28.57
C SER A 120 -8.81 13.38 27.53
N VAL A 121 -8.30 12.46 26.71
CA VAL A 121 -9.06 11.72 25.70
C VAL A 121 -9.39 10.34 26.25
N SER A 122 -10.63 9.88 26.04
CA SER A 122 -11.04 8.55 26.51
C SER A 122 -10.19 7.44 25.88
N ILE A 123 -10.12 6.30 26.56
CA ILE A 123 -9.32 5.15 26.11
C ILE A 123 -9.82 4.64 24.75
N GLU A 124 -11.14 4.55 24.57
CA GLU A 124 -11.78 4.06 23.34
C GLU A 124 -11.53 5.01 22.17
N LYS A 125 -11.62 6.33 22.42
CA LYS A 125 -11.33 7.33 21.39
C LYS A 125 -9.85 7.32 21.02
N THR A 126 -8.96 7.20 22.01
CA THR A 126 -7.52 7.04 21.77
C THR A 126 -7.24 5.79 20.91
N LEU A 127 -7.83 4.65 21.27
CA LEU A 127 -7.73 3.40 20.50
C LEU A 127 -8.24 3.58 19.06
N ALA A 128 -9.41 4.19 18.89
CA ALA A 128 -10.02 4.40 17.58
C ALA A 128 -9.15 5.31 16.70
N GLU A 129 -8.69 6.45 17.23
CA GLU A 129 -7.85 7.41 16.50
C GLU A 129 -6.51 6.79 16.08
N ILE A 130 -5.84 6.02 16.95
CA ILE A 130 -4.60 5.29 16.60
C ILE A 130 -4.82 4.41 15.36
N ASN A 131 -5.96 3.71 15.30
CA ASN A 131 -6.27 2.75 14.25
C ASN A 131 -6.83 3.38 12.97
N ILE A 132 -7.52 4.53 13.06
CA ILE A 132 -8.21 5.17 11.93
C ILE A 132 -7.34 6.25 11.28
N ALA A 133 -6.65 7.08 12.07
CA ALA A 133 -5.90 8.21 11.55
C ALA A 133 -4.62 7.80 10.80
N THR A 134 -4.08 6.61 11.08
CA THR A 134 -2.86 6.11 10.43
C THR A 134 -3.17 5.60 9.02
N THR A 135 -2.75 6.35 8.00
CA THR A 135 -2.89 5.93 6.60
C THR A 135 -1.61 5.23 6.11
N PRO A 136 -1.67 3.96 5.65
CA PRO A 136 -0.52 3.30 5.04
C PRO A 136 -0.06 4.01 3.76
N TRP A 137 1.23 3.85 3.42
CA TRP A 137 1.75 4.28 2.12
C TRP A 137 0.91 3.74 0.96
N LYS A 138 0.58 4.62 0.02
CA LYS A 138 -0.08 4.35 -1.25
C LYS A 138 0.97 4.13 -2.35
N GLY A 139 0.51 3.80 -3.56
CA GLY A 139 1.40 3.46 -4.68
C GLY A 139 2.47 4.52 -4.97
N ALA A 140 2.09 5.79 -5.02
CA ALA A 140 3.02 6.90 -5.23
C ALA A 140 4.04 7.06 -4.09
N ASP A 141 3.64 6.78 -2.85
CA ASP A 141 4.53 6.87 -1.68
C ASP A 141 5.64 5.83 -1.76
N TYR A 142 5.35 4.61 -2.23
CA TYR A 142 6.40 3.60 -2.46
C TYR A 142 7.39 4.02 -3.56
N VAL A 143 6.93 4.68 -4.62
CA VAL A 143 7.81 5.18 -5.70
C VAL A 143 8.77 6.22 -5.14
N LYS A 144 8.25 7.19 -4.39
CA LYS A 144 9.08 8.19 -3.67
C LYS A 144 10.03 7.53 -2.68
N GLY A 145 9.56 6.51 -1.95
CA GLY A 145 10.37 5.74 -1.01
C GLY A 145 11.56 5.05 -1.69
N VAL A 146 11.37 4.44 -2.87
CA VAL A 146 12.49 3.88 -3.63
C VAL A 146 13.47 4.98 -4.02
N LYS A 147 13.00 6.10 -4.59
CA LYS A 147 13.87 7.22 -4.99
C LYS A 147 14.63 7.86 -3.82
N MET A 148 14.11 7.76 -2.60
CA MET A 148 14.76 8.26 -1.40
C MET A 148 15.87 7.32 -0.89
N MET A 149 15.74 6.02 -1.13
CA MET A 149 16.65 4.99 -0.59
C MET A 149 17.66 4.47 -1.63
N VAL A 150 17.41 4.71 -2.91
CA VAL A 150 18.21 4.20 -4.02
C VAL A 150 18.79 5.37 -4.80
N GLU A 151 20.12 5.46 -4.82
CA GLU A 151 20.88 6.49 -5.55
C GLU A 151 21.16 6.08 -7.01
N GLU A 152 20.84 4.84 -7.39
CA GLU A 152 20.99 4.33 -8.76
C GLU A 152 20.03 5.04 -9.74
N ASP A 153 20.48 5.27 -10.97
CA ASP A 153 19.63 5.75 -12.06
C ASP A 153 18.61 4.68 -12.47
N LEU A 154 17.32 4.98 -12.25
CA LEU A 154 16.21 4.06 -12.50
C LEU A 154 15.21 4.72 -13.48
N PRO A 155 15.53 4.75 -14.79
CA PRO A 155 14.76 5.54 -15.77
C PRO A 155 13.29 5.11 -15.90
N THR A 156 12.99 3.81 -15.72
CA THR A 156 11.60 3.34 -15.72
C THR A 156 10.86 3.83 -14.48
N LEU A 157 11.53 3.80 -13.31
CA LEU A 157 10.96 4.30 -12.07
C LEU A 157 10.75 5.82 -12.13
N ASP A 158 11.64 6.57 -12.76
CA ASP A 158 11.49 8.01 -12.96
C ASP A 158 10.26 8.34 -13.78
N PHE A 159 10.04 7.62 -14.88
CA PHE A 159 8.81 7.80 -15.65
C PHE A 159 7.54 7.43 -14.85
N VAL A 160 7.59 6.37 -14.03
CA VAL A 160 6.49 6.04 -13.10
C VAL A 160 6.31 7.14 -12.04
N SER A 161 7.39 7.73 -11.55
CA SER A 161 7.38 8.84 -10.58
C SER A 161 6.72 10.09 -11.16
N ASP A 162 7.02 10.44 -12.41
CA ASP A 162 6.37 11.56 -13.11
C ASP A 162 4.86 11.36 -13.16
N LEU A 163 4.42 10.18 -13.64
CA LEU A 163 3.00 9.86 -13.78
C LEU A 163 2.28 9.84 -12.43
N THR A 164 2.87 9.20 -11.41
CA THR A 164 2.25 9.14 -10.07
C THR A 164 2.23 10.49 -9.38
N THR A 165 3.20 11.37 -9.64
CA THR A 165 3.19 12.79 -9.18
C THR A 165 2.05 13.57 -9.84
N MET A 166 1.71 13.25 -11.09
CA MET A 166 0.54 13.78 -11.79
C MET A 166 -0.79 13.11 -11.34
N GLY A 167 -0.75 12.23 -10.34
CA GLY A 167 -1.91 11.59 -9.73
C GLY A 167 -2.37 10.29 -10.41
N TYR A 168 -1.59 9.75 -11.35
CA TYR A 168 -1.89 8.45 -11.95
C TYR A 168 -1.77 7.37 -10.89
N SER A 169 -2.66 6.39 -10.93
CA SER A 169 -2.51 5.19 -10.08
C SER A 169 -1.19 4.47 -10.42
N LEU A 170 -0.59 3.79 -9.43
CA LEU A 170 0.62 3.00 -9.67
C LEU A 170 0.42 1.95 -10.77
N ASP A 171 -0.77 1.34 -10.81
CA ASP A 171 -1.11 0.36 -11.84
C ASP A 171 -1.13 0.98 -13.25
N ALA A 172 -1.78 2.13 -13.40
CA ALA A 172 -1.77 2.87 -14.67
C ALA A 172 -0.35 3.30 -15.06
N ALA A 173 0.42 3.86 -14.12
CA ALA A 173 1.79 4.28 -14.37
C ALA A 173 2.71 3.12 -14.77
N SER A 174 2.60 1.96 -14.12
CA SER A 174 3.30 0.73 -14.51
C SER A 174 2.97 0.32 -15.94
N LYS A 175 1.69 0.39 -16.32
CA LYS A 175 1.24 0.01 -17.66
C LYS A 175 1.73 0.96 -18.72
N TRP A 176 1.72 2.26 -18.48
CA TRP A 176 2.36 3.21 -19.38
C TRP A 176 3.86 2.91 -19.48
N ALA A 177 4.57 2.69 -18.37
CA ALA A 177 6.02 2.52 -18.39
C ALA A 177 6.52 1.20 -19.00
N THR A 178 5.73 0.13 -18.90
CA THR A 178 6.19 -1.23 -19.24
C THR A 178 5.30 -1.92 -20.26
N PHE A 179 4.24 -1.25 -20.71
CA PHE A 179 3.18 -1.80 -21.54
C PHE A 179 2.60 -3.10 -20.92
N GLY A 180 2.46 -3.08 -19.58
CA GLY A 180 2.04 -4.20 -18.74
C GLY A 180 2.10 -3.88 -17.25
N SER A 181 1.80 -4.87 -16.39
CA SER A 181 1.69 -4.66 -14.94
C SER A 181 2.95 -5.08 -14.18
N LYS A 182 4.14 -4.68 -14.66
CA LYS A 182 5.43 -5.17 -14.13
C LYS A 182 5.92 -4.45 -12.89
N ILE A 183 5.48 -3.21 -12.63
CA ILE A 183 5.90 -2.41 -11.47
C ILE A 183 4.79 -2.42 -10.43
N SER A 184 4.86 -3.40 -9.53
CA SER A 184 3.91 -3.56 -8.43
C SER A 184 4.45 -2.99 -7.12
N LYS A 185 3.57 -2.84 -6.12
CA LYS A 185 3.98 -2.53 -4.74
C LYS A 185 5.05 -3.49 -4.22
N ALA A 186 4.96 -4.78 -4.55
CA ALA A 186 5.95 -5.77 -4.10
C ALA A 186 7.33 -5.53 -4.71
N VAL A 187 7.39 -5.12 -5.98
CA VAL A 187 8.64 -4.72 -6.66
C VAL A 187 9.26 -3.51 -5.95
N LEU A 188 8.46 -2.48 -5.67
CA LEU A 188 8.94 -1.27 -5.01
C LEU A 188 9.40 -1.54 -3.56
N VAL A 189 8.69 -2.40 -2.82
CA VAL A 189 9.11 -2.81 -1.46
C VAL A 189 10.46 -3.55 -1.50
N ARG A 190 10.68 -4.44 -2.47
CA ARG A 190 11.99 -5.10 -2.62
C ARG A 190 13.10 -4.12 -2.95
N ALA A 191 12.82 -3.15 -3.82
CA ALA A 191 13.79 -2.11 -4.18
C ALA A 191 14.17 -1.23 -2.97
N ILE A 192 13.21 -0.88 -2.10
CA ILE A 192 13.50 -0.16 -0.83
C ILE A 192 14.46 -0.96 0.07
N SER A 193 14.38 -2.29 0.05
CA SER A 193 15.29 -3.18 0.78
C SER A 193 16.61 -3.45 0.02
N GLY A 194 16.91 -2.72 -1.04
CA GLY A 194 18.12 -2.86 -1.86
C GLY A 194 18.07 -3.96 -2.92
N ASN A 195 16.98 -4.73 -3.02
CA ASN A 195 16.80 -5.74 -4.07
C ASN A 195 16.05 -5.13 -5.26
N ILE A 196 16.81 -4.45 -6.12
CA ILE A 196 16.29 -3.67 -7.25
C ILE A 196 16.07 -4.58 -8.46
N ASP A 197 14.81 -4.65 -8.89
CA ASP A 197 14.37 -5.41 -10.05
C ASP A 197 14.83 -4.74 -11.36
N GLU A 198 15.30 -5.54 -12.31
CA GLU A 198 15.82 -5.07 -13.60
C GLU A 198 14.80 -4.24 -14.38
N VAL A 199 13.50 -4.49 -14.18
CA VAL A 199 12.44 -3.69 -14.82
C VAL A 199 12.53 -2.20 -14.49
N LEU A 200 13.11 -1.82 -13.35
CA LEU A 200 13.24 -0.42 -12.94
C LEU A 200 14.37 0.32 -13.69
N ARG A 201 15.34 -0.43 -14.23
CA ARG A 201 16.52 0.07 -14.96
C ARG A 201 16.28 0.26 -16.46
N LYS A 202 15.22 -0.33 -17.02
CA LYS A 202 15.03 -0.44 -18.47
C LYS A 202 14.51 0.85 -19.10
N SER A 203 15.38 1.58 -19.78
CA SER A 203 14.99 2.76 -20.57
C SER A 203 14.31 2.42 -21.91
N ASN A 204 14.53 1.22 -22.46
CA ASN A 204 13.98 0.86 -23.77
C ASN A 204 12.46 0.56 -23.76
N THR A 205 11.86 0.33 -22.59
CA THR A 205 10.42 0.01 -22.50
C THR A 205 9.53 1.26 -22.39
N ILE A 206 10.09 2.43 -22.05
CA ILE A 206 9.30 3.63 -21.74
C ILE A 206 8.90 4.46 -22.97
N SER A 207 9.62 4.35 -24.09
CA SER A 207 9.44 5.24 -25.26
C SER A 207 8.03 5.18 -25.84
N ARG A 208 7.50 3.96 -26.03
CA ARG A 208 6.12 3.72 -26.47
C ARG A 208 5.12 4.35 -25.51
N GLY A 209 5.26 4.05 -24.22
CA GLY A 209 4.38 4.56 -23.17
C GLY A 209 4.33 6.07 -23.10
N ARG A 210 5.51 6.71 -23.11
CA ARG A 210 5.69 8.16 -23.09
C ARG A 210 5.01 8.81 -24.28
N THR A 211 5.27 8.31 -25.49
CA THR A 211 4.67 8.82 -26.73
C THR A 211 3.14 8.77 -26.65
N LEU A 212 2.57 7.62 -26.25
CA LEU A 212 1.13 7.42 -26.25
C LEU A 212 0.42 8.19 -25.14
N VAL A 213 1.00 8.31 -23.94
CA VAL A 213 0.39 9.10 -22.85
C VAL A 213 0.43 10.60 -23.16
N GLU A 214 1.50 11.08 -23.80
CA GLU A 214 1.61 12.48 -24.26
C GLU A 214 0.59 12.79 -25.36
N ALA A 215 0.37 11.84 -26.28
CA ALA A 215 -0.69 11.95 -27.29
C ALA A 215 -2.08 12.02 -26.66
N ALA A 216 -2.38 11.09 -25.74
CA ALA A 216 -3.68 11.01 -25.08
C ALA A 216 -4.02 12.29 -24.30
N ARG A 217 -3.02 12.97 -23.72
CA ARG A 217 -3.20 14.25 -23.00
C ARG A 217 -3.69 15.40 -23.90
N LYS A 218 -3.57 15.29 -25.21
CA LYS A 218 -4.06 16.32 -26.15
C LYS A 218 -5.58 16.27 -26.30
N SER A 219 -6.17 15.09 -26.16
CA SER A 219 -7.62 14.88 -26.40
C SER A 219 -8.40 14.54 -25.13
N PHE A 220 -7.80 13.79 -24.20
CA PHE A 220 -8.45 13.32 -22.98
C PHE A 220 -8.07 14.17 -21.76
N SER A 221 -9.00 14.30 -20.81
CA SER A 221 -8.79 15.02 -19.57
C SER A 221 -7.80 14.31 -18.64
N ALA A 222 -7.05 15.10 -17.88
CA ALA A 222 -6.09 14.58 -16.90
C ALA A 222 -6.73 13.60 -15.90
N GLU A 223 -7.95 13.88 -15.41
CA GLU A 223 -8.64 12.98 -14.48
C GLU A 223 -8.94 11.60 -15.07
N PHE A 224 -9.33 11.53 -16.34
CA PHE A 224 -9.60 10.25 -17.00
C PHE A 224 -8.33 9.41 -17.13
N LEU A 225 -7.22 10.06 -17.51
CA LEU A 225 -5.93 9.40 -17.75
C LEU A 225 -5.26 8.86 -16.48
N LYS A 226 -5.63 9.35 -15.28
CA LYS A 226 -5.10 8.83 -14.01
C LYS A 226 -5.47 7.36 -13.76
N SER A 227 -6.56 6.90 -14.37
CA SER A 227 -7.03 5.52 -14.29
C SER A 227 -6.35 4.62 -15.32
N ARG A 228 -6.42 3.30 -15.10
CA ARG A 228 -5.86 2.30 -16.01
C ARG A 228 -6.69 2.07 -17.28
N THR A 229 -7.93 2.56 -17.32
CA THR A 229 -8.92 2.15 -18.33
C THR A 229 -8.44 2.39 -19.77
N LEU A 230 -7.90 3.57 -20.08
CA LEU A 230 -7.42 3.85 -21.44
C LEU A 230 -6.22 2.96 -21.82
N ILE A 231 -5.23 2.84 -20.93
CA ILE A 231 -4.02 2.06 -21.23
C ILE A 231 -4.31 0.55 -21.30
N ASP A 232 -5.25 0.04 -20.49
CA ASP A 232 -5.73 -1.34 -20.59
C ASP A 232 -6.33 -1.60 -21.98
N TRP A 233 -7.16 -0.69 -22.49
CA TRP A 233 -7.70 -0.78 -23.85
C TRP A 233 -6.61 -0.73 -24.92
N ILE A 234 -5.65 0.19 -24.81
CA ILE A 234 -4.54 0.31 -25.76
C ILE A 234 -3.69 -0.97 -25.78
N ILE A 235 -3.38 -1.55 -24.62
CA ILE A 235 -2.61 -2.78 -24.50
C ILE A 235 -3.38 -3.93 -25.18
N GLY A 236 -4.68 -4.07 -24.90
CA GLY A 236 -5.51 -5.07 -25.57
C GLY A 236 -5.50 -4.91 -27.09
N LYS A 237 -5.60 -3.68 -27.60
CA LYS A 237 -5.48 -3.42 -29.05
C LYS A 237 -4.15 -3.82 -29.64
N TYR A 238 -3.06 -3.57 -28.94
CA TYR A 238 -1.74 -4.00 -29.40
C TYR A 238 -1.61 -5.52 -29.40
N GLU A 239 -2.16 -6.20 -28.39
CA GLU A 239 -2.16 -7.66 -28.30
C GLU A 239 -2.97 -8.31 -29.42
N ASP A 240 -4.12 -7.71 -29.76
CA ASP A 240 -5.00 -8.13 -30.87
C ASP A 240 -4.44 -7.77 -32.27
N THR A 241 -3.41 -6.93 -32.36
CA THR A 241 -2.81 -6.52 -33.64
C THR A 241 -1.91 -7.63 -34.17
N ASP A 242 -2.03 -7.95 -35.46
CA ASP A 242 -1.17 -8.93 -36.11
C ASP A 242 0.32 -8.56 -36.01
N ASP A 243 1.19 -9.56 -35.87
CA ASP A 243 2.63 -9.32 -35.65
C ASP A 243 3.28 -8.51 -36.78
N SER A 244 2.79 -8.65 -38.01
CA SER A 244 3.24 -7.85 -39.17
C SER A 244 2.91 -6.36 -39.03
N GLU A 245 1.88 -6.00 -38.27
CA GLU A 245 1.36 -4.64 -38.12
C GLU A 245 1.78 -3.98 -36.80
N LYS A 246 2.27 -4.76 -35.83
CA LYS A 246 2.75 -4.22 -34.53
C LYS A 246 3.83 -3.15 -34.66
N SER A 247 4.62 -3.19 -35.74
CA SER A 247 5.67 -2.20 -36.00
C SER A 247 5.11 -0.79 -36.24
N THR A 248 3.92 -0.66 -36.84
CA THR A 248 3.26 0.63 -37.12
C THR A 248 2.24 1.01 -36.06
N PHE A 249 1.77 0.06 -35.25
CA PHE A 249 0.74 0.28 -34.22
C PHE A 249 0.98 1.52 -33.36
N THR A 250 2.20 1.71 -32.85
CA THR A 250 2.48 2.83 -31.93
C THR A 250 2.27 4.18 -32.62
N ASN A 251 2.67 4.31 -33.89
CA ASN A 251 2.49 5.53 -34.66
C ASN A 251 1.01 5.78 -34.98
N ASN A 252 0.29 4.73 -35.38
CA ASN A 252 -1.14 4.83 -35.69
C ASN A 252 -1.96 5.18 -34.45
N MET A 253 -1.67 4.52 -33.31
CA MET A 253 -2.32 4.81 -32.02
C MET A 253 -1.98 6.21 -31.51
N ASN A 254 -0.74 6.66 -31.66
CA ASN A 254 -0.34 8.04 -31.35
C ASN A 254 -1.16 9.05 -32.19
N HIS A 255 -1.28 8.82 -33.50
CA HIS A 255 -2.07 9.66 -34.39
C HIS A 255 -3.55 9.70 -33.99
N PHE A 256 -4.13 8.54 -33.69
CA PHE A 256 -5.50 8.46 -33.17
C PHE A 256 -5.68 9.26 -31.88
N LEU A 257 -4.89 8.95 -30.85
CA LEU A 257 -5.03 9.55 -29.51
C LEU A 257 -4.86 11.07 -29.52
N ALA A 258 -3.99 11.59 -30.40
CA ALA A 258 -3.76 13.03 -30.52
C ALA A 258 -4.87 13.79 -31.26
N ASN A 259 -5.74 13.08 -32.01
CA ASN A 259 -6.73 13.69 -32.91
C ASN A 259 -8.18 13.27 -32.60
N VAL A 260 -8.44 12.54 -31.50
CA VAL A 260 -9.81 12.28 -31.08
C VAL A 260 -10.49 13.60 -30.75
N GLN A 261 -11.61 13.88 -31.42
CA GLN A 261 -12.38 15.11 -31.18
C GLN A 261 -12.89 15.18 -29.74
N ARG A 262 -12.87 16.40 -29.17
CA ARG A 262 -13.21 16.62 -27.76
C ARG A 262 -14.59 16.09 -27.40
N GLU A 263 -15.58 16.30 -28.25
CA GLU A 263 -16.97 15.83 -28.08
C GLU A 263 -17.04 14.32 -27.83
N ASN A 264 -16.26 13.54 -28.59
CA ASN A 264 -16.17 12.09 -28.42
C ASN A 264 -15.46 11.70 -27.12
N THR A 265 -14.36 12.37 -26.79
CA THR A 265 -13.65 12.11 -25.53
C THR A 265 -14.50 12.47 -24.31
N GLU A 266 -15.32 13.52 -24.36
CA GLU A 266 -16.21 13.88 -23.27
C GLU A 266 -17.31 12.85 -23.03
N LYS A 267 -17.86 12.29 -24.11
CA LYS A 267 -18.83 11.18 -24.02
C LYS A 267 -18.21 9.97 -23.31
N ILE A 268 -16.97 9.63 -23.67
CA ILE A 268 -16.21 8.54 -23.05
C ILE A 268 -15.91 8.84 -21.57
N GLU A 269 -15.41 10.04 -21.27
CA GLU A 269 -15.04 10.47 -19.92
C GLU A 269 -16.23 10.48 -18.96
N LYS A 270 -17.40 10.89 -19.45
CA LYS A 270 -18.66 10.96 -18.69
C LYS A 270 -19.41 9.63 -18.63
N ALA A 271 -18.91 8.56 -19.27
CA ALA A 271 -19.55 7.25 -19.26
C ALA A 271 -19.78 6.73 -17.83
N LYS A 272 -20.96 6.16 -17.60
CA LYS A 272 -21.37 5.56 -16.32
C LYS A 272 -21.92 4.16 -16.57
N GLY A 273 -21.50 3.22 -15.74
CA GLY A 273 -22.11 1.88 -15.73
C GLY A 273 -23.47 1.91 -15.06
N THR A 274 -24.29 0.89 -15.32
CA THR A 274 -25.60 0.70 -14.67
C THR A 274 -25.55 -0.51 -13.75
N ARG A 275 -26.22 -0.43 -12.60
CA ARG A 275 -26.30 -1.55 -11.65
C ARG A 275 -27.10 -2.69 -12.30
N GLY A 276 -26.48 -3.87 -12.45
CA GLY A 276 -27.08 -5.02 -13.14
C GLY A 276 -27.05 -4.94 -14.67
N GLY A 277 -26.42 -3.91 -15.25
CA GLY A 277 -26.23 -3.76 -16.70
C GLY A 277 -24.75 -3.72 -17.08
N LYS A 278 -24.42 -2.97 -18.15
CA LYS A 278 -23.05 -2.86 -18.64
C LYS A 278 -22.15 -2.12 -17.63
N PRO A 279 -20.96 -2.67 -17.30
CA PRO A 279 -19.95 -1.94 -16.56
C PRO A 279 -19.48 -0.68 -17.31
N LYS A 280 -19.04 0.33 -16.55
CA LYS A 280 -18.48 1.58 -17.11
C LYS A 280 -17.35 1.31 -18.11
N GLU A 281 -16.44 0.40 -17.78
CA GLU A 281 -15.28 0.07 -18.62
C GLU A 281 -15.70 -0.51 -19.97
N THR A 282 -16.70 -1.40 -20.00
CA THR A 282 -17.24 -1.97 -21.24
C THR A 282 -17.79 -0.89 -22.17
N ILE A 283 -18.55 0.07 -21.62
CA ILE A 283 -19.10 1.20 -22.41
C ILE A 283 -17.96 2.04 -23.00
N ILE A 284 -16.93 2.34 -22.20
CA ILE A 284 -15.75 3.08 -22.66
C ILE A 284 -15.05 2.33 -23.81
N TYR A 285 -14.85 1.02 -23.67
CA TYR A 285 -14.17 0.22 -24.69
C TYR A 285 -14.97 0.12 -25.99
N GLU A 286 -16.29 -0.01 -25.91
CA GLU A 286 -17.17 -0.01 -27.09
C GLU A 286 -17.04 1.31 -27.88
N GLU A 287 -17.08 2.45 -27.19
CA GLU A 287 -16.93 3.76 -27.83
C GLU A 287 -15.52 3.95 -28.42
N LEU A 288 -14.47 3.58 -27.69
CA LEU A 288 -13.10 3.63 -28.19
C LEU A 288 -12.90 2.72 -29.40
N ASN A 289 -13.51 1.53 -29.42
CA ASN A 289 -13.46 0.60 -30.56
C ASN A 289 -14.10 1.20 -31.82
N ILE A 290 -15.25 1.86 -31.70
CA ILE A 290 -15.93 2.51 -32.81
C ILE A 290 -15.03 3.60 -33.41
N LEU A 291 -14.48 4.46 -32.56
CA LEU A 291 -13.61 5.56 -33.00
C LEU A 291 -12.32 5.05 -33.62
N TRP A 292 -11.71 4.03 -33.03
CA TRP A 292 -10.48 3.42 -33.55
C TRP A 292 -10.71 2.76 -34.91
N LYS A 293 -11.80 2.00 -35.08
CA LYS A 293 -12.14 1.37 -36.36
C LYS A 293 -12.30 2.42 -37.46
N LYS A 294 -13.09 3.48 -37.18
CA LYS A 294 -13.26 4.60 -38.11
C LYS A 294 -11.93 5.25 -38.47
N HIS A 295 -11.07 5.49 -37.48
CA HIS A 295 -9.74 6.05 -37.71
C HIS A 295 -8.89 5.19 -38.64
N MET A 296 -8.90 3.87 -38.43
CA MET A 296 -8.13 2.94 -39.26
C MET A 296 -8.65 2.92 -40.70
N GLU A 297 -9.97 2.90 -40.88
CA GLU A 297 -10.61 2.95 -42.20
C GLU A 297 -10.31 4.26 -42.97
N GLU A 298 -10.22 5.39 -42.28
CA GLU A 298 -10.00 6.70 -42.92
C GLU A 298 -8.53 6.98 -43.26
N ASN A 299 -7.57 6.32 -42.60
CA ASN A 299 -6.16 6.70 -42.67
C ASN A 299 -5.21 5.60 -43.18
N TYR A 300 -5.63 4.32 -43.11
CA TYR A 300 -4.71 3.20 -43.36
C TYR A 300 -5.33 2.03 -44.16
N ASN A 301 -6.60 2.12 -44.56
CA ASN A 301 -7.25 1.19 -45.49
C ASN A 301 -7.38 1.78 -46.89
#